data_AF-A0A852RAG6-F1
#
_entry.id   AF-A0A852RAG6-F1
#
_cell.length_a   1.000
_cell.length_b   1.000
_cell.length_c   1.000
_cell.angle_alpha   90.00
_cell.angle_beta   90.00
_cell.angle_gamma   90.00
#
_symmetry.space_group_name_H-M   'P 1'
#
loop_
_entity.id
_entity.type
_entity.pdbx_description
1 polymer ?
#
loop_
_entity_poly.entity_id
_entity_poly.type
_entity_poly.pdbx_seq_one_letter_code
_entity_poly.pdbx_strand_id
1 'polypeptide(L)'
;MLRDSGLGYARIAELAGVGQTAVRNLLYGRSASGPRNREWLNRVKRETAERIMAVWPAPELLADAQLVPALGTHRRIQALVAHGWSMSKLAQKMGWEVQNVSAMLRRSQVEARTMRKVSAMFDELWNVAPPSATRADRGAITRARGHAKAHGWAPALAWDDIDTDTEPEGLTDSTDVKNVA
;
A
#
# COMPACT_ATOMS: atom_id res chain seq x y z
N MET A 1 -5.18 -13.17 -2.48
CA MET A 1 -5.87 -11.91 -2.14
C MET A 1 -6.04 -11.63 -0.63
N LEU A 2 -6.26 -12.60 0.27
CA LEU A 2 -6.22 -12.34 1.75
C LEU A 2 -5.07 -13.01 2.50
N ARG A 3 -4.62 -14.19 2.04
CA ARG A 3 -3.41 -14.86 2.58
C ARG A 3 -2.13 -14.14 2.14
N ASP A 4 -2.14 -13.56 0.95
CA ASP A 4 -1.00 -12.77 0.43
C ASP A 4 -0.81 -11.46 1.21
N SER A 5 -1.85 -11.05 1.95
CA SER A 5 -1.83 -9.94 2.91
C SER A 5 -1.29 -10.35 4.28
N GLY A 6 -0.88 -11.61 4.45
CA GLY A 6 -0.25 -12.11 5.67
C GLY A 6 -1.22 -12.54 6.78
N LEU A 7 -2.53 -12.46 6.56
CA LEU A 7 -3.51 -12.87 7.56
C LEU A 7 -3.68 -14.40 7.60
N GLY A 8 -3.52 -14.99 8.79
CA GLY A 8 -3.87 -16.39 9.05
C GLY A 8 -5.39 -16.60 9.02
N TYR A 9 -5.85 -17.79 8.60
CA TYR A 9 -7.28 -18.08 8.41
C TYR A 9 -8.12 -17.94 9.69
N ALA A 10 -7.54 -18.19 10.87
CA ALA A 10 -8.21 -17.99 12.16
C ALA A 10 -8.51 -16.50 12.41
N ARG A 11 -7.57 -15.62 12.06
CA ARG A 11 -7.75 -14.16 12.18
C ARG A 11 -8.73 -13.63 11.15
N ILE A 12 -8.68 -14.12 9.91
CA ILE A 12 -9.68 -13.78 8.87
C ILE A 12 -11.09 -14.15 9.36
N ALA A 13 -11.24 -15.33 9.97
CA ALA A 13 -12.54 -15.79 10.48
C ALA A 13 -13.07 -14.93 11.63
N GLU A 14 -12.20 -14.56 12.58
CA GLU A 14 -12.54 -13.65 13.67
C GLU A 14 -12.99 -12.28 13.16
N LEU A 15 -12.22 -11.68 12.26
CA LEU A 15 -12.51 -10.36 11.68
C LEU A 15 -13.79 -10.35 10.85
N ALA A 16 -14.05 -11.43 10.11
CA ALA A 16 -15.28 -11.58 9.35
C ALA A 16 -16.49 -11.99 10.22
N GLY A 17 -16.31 -12.30 11.52
CA GLY A 17 -17.38 -12.81 12.35
C GLY A 17 -17.94 -14.16 11.85
N VAL A 18 -17.08 -15.01 11.29
CA VAL A 18 -17.44 -16.32 10.73
C VAL A 18 -16.68 -17.45 11.45
N GLY A 19 -17.18 -18.68 11.37
CA GLY A 19 -16.52 -19.83 12.00
C GLY A 19 -15.16 -20.16 11.36
N GLN A 20 -14.12 -20.35 12.18
CA GLN A 20 -12.76 -20.70 11.73
C GLN A 20 -12.74 -21.95 10.84
N THR A 21 -13.54 -22.96 11.17
CA THR A 21 -13.69 -24.19 10.39
C THR A 21 -14.25 -23.93 8.99
N ALA A 22 -15.13 -22.94 8.82
CA ALA A 22 -15.69 -22.58 7.53
C ALA A 22 -14.62 -21.98 6.61
N VAL A 23 -13.82 -21.03 7.12
CA VAL A 23 -12.71 -20.42 6.39
C VAL A 23 -11.60 -21.44 6.09
N ARG A 24 -11.28 -22.31 7.05
CA ARG A 24 -10.32 -23.41 6.85
C ARG A 24 -10.76 -24.38 5.75
N ASN A 25 -12.03 -24.77 5.73
CA ASN A 25 -12.56 -25.71 4.73
C ASN A 25 -12.61 -25.11 3.32
N LEU A 26 -12.73 -23.78 3.20
CA LEU A 26 -12.60 -23.10 1.90
C LEU A 26 -11.17 -23.14 1.37
N LEU A 27 -10.19 -23.01 2.26
CA LEU A 27 -8.77 -22.95 1.90
C LEU A 27 -8.14 -24.33 1.67
N TYR A 28 -8.49 -25.33 2.48
CA TYR A 28 -7.82 -26.63 2.50
C TYR A 28 -8.76 -27.82 2.24
N GLY A 29 -10.03 -27.55 1.94
CA GLY A 29 -11.06 -28.58 1.83
C GLY A 29 -11.54 -29.07 3.19
N ARG A 30 -12.62 -29.85 3.16
CA ARG A 30 -13.28 -30.38 4.36
C ARG A 30 -12.34 -31.27 5.15
N SER A 31 -12.29 -31.07 6.46
CA SER A 31 -11.66 -32.03 7.38
C SER A 31 -12.72 -32.98 7.91
N ALA A 32 -12.85 -34.15 7.29
CA ALA A 32 -13.84 -35.16 7.66
C ALA A 32 -13.20 -36.55 7.76
N SER A 33 -13.64 -37.37 8.71
CA SER A 33 -13.29 -38.79 8.76
C SER A 33 -14.18 -39.52 7.75
N GLY A 34 -13.72 -39.68 6.52
CA GLY A 34 -14.47 -40.37 5.46
C GLY A 34 -14.12 -39.90 4.04
N PRO A 35 -14.88 -40.36 3.02
CA PRO A 35 -14.58 -40.11 1.60
C PRO A 35 -14.67 -38.63 1.19
N ARG A 36 -15.23 -37.77 2.05
CA ARG A 36 -15.32 -36.33 1.86
C ARG A 36 -14.14 -35.54 2.44
N ASN A 37 -13.12 -36.23 2.96
CA ASN A 37 -11.90 -35.58 3.44
C ASN A 37 -11.20 -34.85 2.29
N ARG A 38 -10.73 -33.63 2.52
CA ARG A 38 -10.10 -32.73 1.54
C ARG A 38 -10.99 -32.32 0.37
N GLU A 39 -12.29 -32.61 0.41
CA GLU A 39 -13.24 -32.13 -0.59
C GLU A 39 -13.38 -30.60 -0.49
N TRP A 40 -13.11 -29.87 -1.57
CA TRP A 40 -13.25 -28.41 -1.59
C TRP A 40 -14.71 -27.98 -1.56
N LEU A 41 -14.97 -26.87 -0.86
CA LEU A 41 -16.29 -26.24 -0.87
C LEU A 41 -16.44 -25.38 -2.12
N ASN A 42 -17.29 -25.80 -3.04
CA ASN A 42 -17.58 -25.05 -4.27
C ASN A 42 -18.63 -23.93 -4.08
N ARG A 43 -19.27 -23.87 -2.89
CA ARG A 43 -20.31 -22.88 -2.57
C ARG A 43 -20.25 -22.50 -1.09
N VAL A 44 -20.51 -21.23 -0.81
CA VAL A 44 -20.69 -20.69 0.55
C VAL A 44 -21.97 -19.89 0.61
N LYS A 45 -22.49 -19.65 1.82
CA LYS A 45 -23.60 -18.70 1.99
C LYS A 45 -23.15 -17.30 1.56
N ARG A 46 -24.03 -16.58 0.86
CA ARG A 46 -23.78 -15.21 0.38
C ARG A 46 -23.30 -14.28 1.49
N GLU A 47 -23.98 -14.28 2.64
CA GLU A 47 -23.60 -13.50 3.82
C GLU A 47 -22.17 -13.79 4.32
N THR A 48 -21.75 -15.07 4.27
CA THR A 48 -20.38 -15.48 4.64
C THR A 48 -19.35 -15.00 3.61
N ALA A 49 -19.67 -15.07 2.31
CA ALA A 49 -18.81 -14.52 1.26
C ALA A 49 -18.66 -13.01 1.42
N GLU A 50 -19.77 -12.28 1.60
CA GLU A 50 -19.77 -10.83 1.78
C GLU A 50 -18.96 -10.42 3.00
N ARG A 51 -19.13 -11.11 4.15
CA ARG A 51 -18.31 -10.86 5.34
C ARG A 51 -16.82 -11.13 5.14
N ILE A 52 -16.45 -12.22 4.46
CA ILE A 52 -15.05 -12.54 4.19
C ILE A 52 -14.44 -11.57 3.17
N MET A 53 -15.18 -11.18 2.14
CA MET A 53 -14.72 -10.21 1.13
C MET A 53 -14.64 -8.79 1.70
N ALA A 54 -15.49 -8.45 2.67
CA ALA A 54 -15.44 -7.17 3.39
C ALA A 54 -14.28 -7.09 4.39
N VAL A 55 -13.63 -8.22 4.72
CA VAL A 55 -12.33 -8.19 5.41
C VAL A 55 -11.29 -7.78 4.39
N TRP A 56 -11.17 -6.48 4.15
CA TRP A 56 -9.84 -5.94 3.86
C TRP A 56 -9.05 -6.06 5.17
N PRO A 57 -7.79 -6.52 5.17
CA PRO A 57 -6.94 -6.41 6.36
C PRO A 57 -6.89 -4.93 6.71
N ALA A 58 -7.71 -4.48 7.67
CA ALA A 58 -7.59 -3.12 8.15
C ALA A 58 -6.16 -3.03 8.71
N PRO A 59 -5.32 -2.09 8.21
CA PRO A 59 -3.93 -1.93 8.62
C PRO A 59 -3.68 -1.99 10.13
N GLU A 60 -4.69 -1.59 10.91
CA GLU A 60 -4.74 -1.51 12.36
C GLU A 60 -4.80 -2.90 13.02
N LEU A 61 -5.29 -3.91 12.31
CA LEU A 61 -5.52 -5.25 12.82
C LEU A 61 -4.32 -6.19 12.60
N LEU A 62 -3.29 -5.69 11.91
CA LEU A 62 -2.05 -6.41 11.62
C LEU A 62 -1.03 -6.21 12.75
N ALA A 63 -0.37 -7.32 13.13
CA ALA A 63 0.76 -7.26 14.05
C ALA A 63 1.88 -6.38 13.47
N ASP A 64 2.56 -5.62 14.33
CA ASP A 64 3.55 -4.61 13.92
C ASP A 64 4.62 -5.13 12.94
N ALA A 65 5.16 -6.32 13.21
CA ALA A 65 6.23 -6.94 12.42
C ALA A 65 5.71 -7.74 11.21
N GLN A 66 4.39 -7.80 10.99
CA GLN A 66 3.82 -8.52 9.86
C GLN A 66 4.25 -7.87 8.54
N LEU A 67 4.77 -8.66 7.60
CA LEU A 67 5.11 -8.16 6.27
C LEU A 67 3.86 -8.03 5.41
N VAL A 68 3.74 -6.89 4.73
CA VAL A 68 2.66 -6.52 3.82
C VAL A 68 3.21 -5.97 2.50
N PRO A 69 2.44 -6.00 1.40
CA PRO A 69 2.84 -5.39 0.14
C PRO A 69 3.24 -3.91 0.30
N ALA A 70 4.38 -3.53 -0.28
CA ALA A 70 4.92 -2.19 -0.13
C ALA A 70 4.33 -1.16 -1.12
N LEU A 71 3.54 -1.58 -2.11
CA LEU A 71 3.09 -0.75 -3.23
C LEU A 71 2.39 0.55 -2.77
N GLY A 72 1.38 0.45 -1.91
CA GLY A 72 0.68 1.62 -1.37
C GLY A 72 1.58 2.53 -0.53
N THR A 73 2.55 1.96 0.18
CA THR A 73 3.56 2.71 0.94
C THR A 73 4.50 3.47 -0.01
N HIS A 74 4.92 2.85 -1.11
CA HIS A 74 5.76 3.46 -2.13
C HIS A 74 5.04 4.64 -2.78
N ARG A 75 3.81 4.43 -3.25
CA ARG A 75 3.01 5.45 -3.93
C ARG A 75 2.79 6.69 -3.06
N ARG A 76 2.50 6.51 -1.76
CA ARG A 76 2.37 7.64 -0.81
C ARG A 76 3.65 8.46 -0.67
N ILE A 77 4.81 7.80 -0.50
CA ILE A 77 6.11 8.50 -0.44
C ILE A 77 6.40 9.21 -1.77
N GLN A 78 6.20 8.53 -2.89
CA GLN A 78 6.41 9.08 -4.23
C GLN A 78 5.53 10.31 -4.47
N ALA A 79 4.26 10.26 -4.10
CA ALA A 79 3.31 11.37 -4.18
C ALA A 79 3.72 12.57 -3.33
N LEU A 80 4.21 12.36 -2.10
CA LEU A 80 4.73 13.45 -1.26
C LEU A 80 5.97 14.09 -1.89
N VAL A 81 6.85 13.29 -2.49
CA VAL A 81 8.03 13.80 -3.21
C VAL A 81 7.61 14.60 -4.45
N ALA A 82 6.61 14.12 -5.20
CA ALA A 82 6.02 14.85 -6.32
C ALA A 82 5.37 16.17 -5.88
N HIS A 83 4.74 16.20 -4.69
CA HIS A 83 4.20 17.42 -4.09
C HIS A 83 5.32 18.43 -3.71
N GLY A 84 6.52 17.93 -3.39
CA GLY A 84 7.72 18.72 -3.12
C GLY A 84 8.34 18.47 -1.74
N TRP A 85 7.87 17.46 -1.00
CA TRP A 85 8.52 17.04 0.23
C TRP A 85 9.79 16.26 -0.09
N SER A 86 10.95 16.76 0.35
CA SER A 86 12.21 16.04 0.13
C SER A 86 12.28 14.76 0.97
N MET A 87 12.95 13.73 0.46
CA MET A 87 13.16 12.47 1.19
C MET A 87 13.84 12.71 2.54
N SER A 88 14.72 13.72 2.65
CA SER A 88 15.33 14.11 3.92
C SER A 88 14.33 14.64 4.94
N LYS A 89 13.36 15.46 4.53
CA LYS A 89 12.30 15.94 5.43
C LYS A 89 11.35 14.82 5.83
N LEU A 90 11.00 13.93 4.90
CA LEU A 90 10.18 12.76 5.19
C LEU A 90 10.89 11.82 6.19
N ALA A 91 12.18 11.55 5.97
CA ALA A 91 12.99 10.73 6.87
C ALA A 91 13.06 11.35 8.27
N GLN A 92 13.32 12.66 8.37
CA GLN A 92 13.34 13.37 9.65
C GLN A 92 12.01 13.26 10.41
N LYS A 93 10.87 13.45 9.72
CA LYS A 93 9.53 13.29 10.32
C LYS A 93 9.27 11.86 10.82
N MET A 94 9.85 10.87 10.15
CA MET A 94 9.77 9.48 10.57
C MET A 94 10.84 9.08 11.60
N GLY A 95 11.77 9.97 11.99
CA GLY A 95 12.91 9.62 12.83
C GLY A 95 13.84 8.58 12.17
N TRP A 96 13.94 8.61 10.85
CA TRP A 96 14.72 7.70 10.03
C TRP A 96 15.88 8.44 9.35
N GLU A 97 16.89 7.67 8.95
CA GLU A 97 17.88 8.14 8.00
C GLU A 97 17.34 8.10 6.57
N VAL A 98 17.86 8.96 5.70
CA VAL A 98 17.43 9.05 4.29
C VAL A 98 17.65 7.73 3.55
N GLN A 99 18.74 7.04 3.88
CA GLN A 99 19.10 5.74 3.34
C GLN A 99 18.01 4.69 3.62
N ASN A 100 17.34 4.76 4.78
CA ASN A 100 16.25 3.85 5.11
C ASN A 100 15.04 4.05 4.21
N VAL A 101 14.70 5.32 3.88
CA VAL A 101 13.61 5.62 2.94
C VAL A 101 13.95 5.09 1.55
N SER A 102 15.17 5.35 1.06
CA SER A 102 15.62 4.83 -0.25
C SER A 102 15.68 3.30 -0.29
N ALA A 103 16.09 2.65 0.79
CA ALA A 103 16.10 1.19 0.90
C ALA A 103 14.67 0.62 0.90
N MET A 104 13.74 1.26 1.64
CA MET A 104 12.34 0.85 1.72
C MET A 104 11.65 0.89 0.34
N LEU A 105 11.93 1.91 -0.48
CA LEU A 105 11.38 2.02 -1.84
C LEU A 105 11.85 0.91 -2.79
N ARG A 106 12.90 0.16 -2.44
CA ARG A 106 13.41 -0.98 -3.24
C ARG A 106 12.87 -2.33 -2.77
N ARG A 107 12.18 -2.38 -1.63
CA ARG A 107 11.64 -3.62 -1.06
C ARG A 107 10.23 -3.87 -1.59
N SER A 108 9.90 -5.11 -1.92
CA SER A 108 8.54 -5.52 -2.33
C SER A 108 7.56 -5.61 -1.16
N GLN A 109 8.07 -5.70 0.07
CA GLN A 109 7.31 -5.85 1.30
C GLN A 109 7.85 -4.91 2.37
N VAL A 110 6.97 -4.40 3.23
CA VAL A 110 7.30 -3.61 4.43
C VAL A 110 6.57 -4.17 5.64
N GLU A 111 7.04 -3.84 6.84
CA GLU A 111 6.31 -4.18 8.06
C GLU A 111 5.04 -3.33 8.18
N ALA A 112 3.97 -3.90 8.76
CA ALA A 112 2.69 -3.22 8.95
C ALA A 112 2.83 -1.92 9.77
N ARG A 113 3.73 -1.89 10.77
CA ARG A 113 4.05 -0.66 11.51
C ARG A 113 4.62 0.45 10.61
N THR A 114 5.41 0.08 9.60
CA THR A 114 5.98 1.02 8.63
C THR A 114 4.90 1.56 7.71
N MET A 115 4.06 0.67 7.17
CA MET A 115 2.92 1.07 6.34
C MET A 115 2.01 2.05 7.07
N ARG A 116 1.64 1.76 8.34
CA ARG A 116 0.82 2.66 9.17
C ARG A 116 1.49 4.01 9.40
N LYS A 117 2.79 4.02 9.72
CA LYS A 117 3.55 5.26 9.93
C LYS A 117 3.61 6.13 8.68
N VAL A 118 3.81 5.54 7.51
CA VAL A 118 3.80 6.27 6.23
C VAL A 118 2.41 6.76 5.87
N SER A 119 1.36 5.96 6.14
CA SER A 119 -0.03 6.35 5.90
C SER A 119 -0.42 7.56 6.74
N ALA A 120 -0.15 7.54 8.04
CA ALA A 120 -0.39 8.68 8.92
C ALA A 120 0.36 9.94 8.46
N MET A 121 1.64 9.80 8.09
CA MET A 121 2.42 10.92 7.54
C MET A 121 1.84 11.44 6.22
N PHE A 122 1.33 10.57 5.36
CA PHE A 122 0.70 10.97 4.12
C PHE A 122 -0.59 11.77 4.39
N ASP A 123 -1.45 11.28 5.27
CA ASP A 123 -2.71 11.94 5.64
C ASP A 123 -2.48 13.36 6.20
N GLU A 124 -1.39 13.55 6.94
CA GLU A 124 -0.98 14.86 7.46
C GLU A 124 -0.46 15.81 6.38
N LEU A 125 0.20 15.31 5.33
CA LEU A 125 1.06 16.12 4.45
C LEU A 125 0.58 16.25 3.01
N TRP A 126 -0.32 15.38 2.54
CA TRP A 126 -0.68 15.29 1.12
C TRP A 126 -1.24 16.61 0.56
N ASN A 127 -1.92 17.40 1.39
CA ASN A 127 -2.46 18.73 1.05
C ASN A 127 -1.76 19.88 1.78
N VAL A 128 -0.56 19.64 2.34
CA VAL A 128 0.21 20.63 3.08
C VAL A 128 1.47 20.99 2.32
N ALA A 129 1.63 22.27 2.05
CA ALA A 129 2.81 22.78 1.37
C ALA A 129 4.08 22.52 2.22
N PRO A 130 5.17 22.01 1.61
CA PRO A 130 6.44 21.84 2.31
C PRO A 130 7.00 23.21 2.76
N PRO A 131 7.75 23.27 3.87
CA PRO A 131 8.35 24.52 4.34
C PRO A 131 9.23 25.13 3.25
N SER A 132 9.07 26.43 3.00
CA SER A 132 9.68 27.18 1.89
C SER A 132 10.35 28.50 2.32
N ALA A 133 10.51 28.72 3.63
CA ALA A 133 11.00 29.97 4.20
C ALA A 133 12.45 30.30 3.79
N THR A 134 13.34 29.31 3.79
CA THR A 134 14.77 29.52 3.48
C THR A 134 15.10 29.23 2.01
N ARG A 135 16.26 29.72 1.54
CA ARG A 135 16.79 29.36 0.21
C ARG A 135 17.05 27.85 0.11
N ALA A 136 17.54 27.24 1.18
CA ALA A 136 17.78 25.80 1.25
C ALA A 136 16.48 25.00 1.11
N ASP A 137 15.41 25.47 1.78
CA ASP A 137 14.06 24.88 1.68
C ASP A 137 13.53 24.91 0.25
N ARG A 138 13.56 26.08 -0.40
CA ARG A 138 13.13 26.22 -1.79
C ARG A 138 13.93 25.31 -2.73
N GLY A 139 15.25 25.24 -2.52
CA GLY A 139 16.10 24.30 -3.27
C GLY A 139 15.73 22.83 -3.02
N ALA A 140 15.36 22.44 -1.80
CA ALA A 140 14.91 21.09 -1.50
C ALA A 140 13.60 20.73 -2.20
N ILE A 141 12.65 21.66 -2.26
CA ILE A 141 11.38 21.49 -2.98
C ILE A 141 11.64 21.27 -4.47
N THR A 142 12.46 22.13 -5.09
CA THR A 142 12.80 22.00 -6.53
C THR A 142 13.46 20.66 -6.82
N ARG A 143 14.41 20.22 -5.97
CA ARG A 143 15.08 18.92 -6.15
C ARG A 143 14.11 17.75 -5.97
N ALA A 144 13.21 17.80 -4.99
CA ALA A 144 12.22 16.76 -4.76
C ALA A 144 11.30 16.59 -5.99
N ARG A 145 10.73 17.69 -6.50
CA ARG A 145 9.89 17.68 -7.70
C ARG A 145 10.64 17.21 -8.94
N GLY A 146 11.88 17.67 -9.13
CA GLY A 146 12.74 17.22 -10.22
C GLY A 146 13.04 15.72 -10.15
N HIS A 147 13.30 15.20 -8.95
CA HIS A 147 13.52 13.77 -8.73
C HIS A 147 12.27 12.95 -9.03
N ALA A 148 11.10 13.37 -8.55
CA ALA A 148 9.83 12.72 -8.86
C ALA A 148 9.57 12.68 -10.37
N LYS A 149 9.74 13.82 -11.06
CA LYS A 149 9.58 13.89 -12.52
C LYS A 149 10.52 12.94 -13.25
N ALA A 150 11.80 12.91 -12.87
CA ALA A 150 12.80 12.03 -13.49
C ALA A 150 12.50 10.54 -13.31
N HIS A 151 11.72 10.17 -12.28
CA HIS A 151 11.34 8.78 -12.01
C HIS A 151 9.88 8.48 -12.36
N GLY A 152 9.16 9.41 -13.02
CA GLY A 152 7.75 9.24 -13.37
C GLY A 152 6.82 9.06 -12.17
N TRP A 153 7.12 9.72 -11.04
CA TRP A 153 6.32 9.59 -9.83
C TRP A 153 5.10 10.51 -9.85
N ALA A 154 3.93 9.88 -9.71
CA ALA A 154 2.65 10.55 -9.76
C ALA A 154 2.32 11.34 -8.48
N PRO A 155 1.63 12.49 -8.58
CA PRO A 155 1.09 13.19 -7.42
C PRO A 155 -0.08 12.42 -6.80
N ALA A 156 -0.44 12.76 -5.56
CA ALA A 156 -1.54 12.11 -4.84
C ALA A 156 -2.87 12.15 -5.59
N LEU A 157 -3.21 13.31 -6.17
CA LEU A 157 -4.47 13.54 -6.89
C LEU A 157 -4.55 12.83 -8.26
N ALA A 158 -3.47 12.18 -8.70
CA ALA A 158 -3.51 11.35 -9.90
C ALA A 158 -3.99 9.91 -9.61
N TRP A 159 -4.29 9.60 -8.35
CA TRP A 159 -4.82 8.31 -7.93
C TRP A 159 -6.25 8.51 -7.41
N ASP A 160 -7.18 7.69 -7.88
CA ASP A 160 -8.56 7.67 -7.38
C ASP A 160 -8.61 6.75 -6.15
N ASP A 161 -7.95 5.59 -6.22
CA ASP A 161 -7.54 4.77 -5.08
C ASP A 161 -6.05 4.39 -5.17
N ILE A 162 -5.22 5.09 -4.38
CA ILE A 162 -3.76 4.92 -4.37
C ILE A 162 -3.31 3.49 -4.01
N ASP A 163 -4.14 2.69 -3.36
CA ASP A 163 -3.82 1.32 -2.96
C ASP A 163 -4.22 0.29 -4.01
N THR A 164 -5.30 0.52 -4.76
CA THR A 164 -5.85 -0.50 -5.68
C THR A 164 -5.69 -0.19 -7.15
N ASP A 165 -5.55 1.08 -7.53
CA ASP A 165 -5.43 1.47 -8.93
C ASP A 165 -4.24 0.80 -9.60
N THR A 166 -4.41 0.33 -10.83
CA THR A 166 -3.31 -0.24 -11.61
C THR A 166 -2.31 0.83 -12.06
N GLU A 167 -2.80 2.00 -12.45
CA GLU A 167 -2.01 3.11 -12.96
C GLU A 167 -2.60 4.46 -12.53
N PRO A 168 -1.76 5.50 -12.39
CA PRO A 168 -2.22 6.84 -12.09
C PRO A 168 -2.74 7.54 -13.35
N GLU A 169 -3.80 8.33 -13.20
CA GLU A 169 -4.37 9.11 -14.29
C GLU A 169 -3.45 10.26 -14.71
N GLY A 170 -3.43 10.55 -16.01
CA GLY A 170 -2.75 11.74 -16.54
C GLY A 170 -1.22 11.72 -16.51
N LEU A 171 -0.58 10.57 -16.25
CA LEU A 171 0.89 10.42 -16.36
C LEU A 171 1.38 10.07 -17.77
N THR A 172 0.50 10.03 -18.77
CA THR A 172 0.88 9.79 -20.16
C THR A 172 1.80 10.91 -20.64
N ASP A 173 3.11 10.61 -20.68
CA ASP A 173 4.06 11.46 -21.35
C ASP A 173 3.82 11.40 -22.87
N SER A 174 3.94 12.55 -23.49
CA SER A 174 3.80 12.79 -24.92
C SER A 174 4.81 11.96 -25.73
N THR A 175 4.46 10.74 -26.12
CA THR A 175 5.12 10.01 -27.23
C THR A 175 4.47 10.29 -28.59
N ASP A 176 3.97 11.52 -28.80
CA ASP A 176 3.42 11.93 -30.10
C ASP A 176 3.90 13.31 -30.55
N VAL A 177 5.22 13.56 -30.51
CA VAL A 177 5.78 14.56 -31.45
C VAL A 177 7.24 14.21 -31.80
N LYS A 178 7.47 14.02 -33.11
CA LYS A 178 8.73 14.08 -33.87
C LYS A 178 9.44 12.75 -34.20
N ASN A 179 9.05 12.18 -35.33
CA ASN A 179 9.87 12.04 -36.54
C ASN A 179 8.90 12.11 -37.73
N VAL A 180 8.63 13.26 -38.34
CA VAL A 180 9.41 14.04 -39.32
C VAL A 180 9.70 13.28 -40.62
N ALA A 181 9.10 13.84 -41.68
CA ALA A 181 9.46 13.87 -43.10
C ALA A 181 9.29 12.58 -43.93
#